data_AF-A0A316WSB1-F1
#
_entry.id   AF-A0A316WSB1-F1
#
_cell.length_a   1.000
_cell.length_b   1.000
_cell.length_c   1.000
_cell.angle_alpha   90.00
_cell.angle_beta   90.00
_cell.angle_gamma   90.00
#
_symmetry.space_group_name_H-M   'P 1'
#
loop_
_entity.id
_entity.type
_entity.pdbx_description
1 polymer ?
#
loop_
_entity_poly.entity_id
_entity_poly.type
_entity_poly.pdbx_seq_one_letter_code
_entity_poly.pdbx_strand_id
1 'polypeptide(L)'
;MKKIISTIFLFGVLASANMLSAQRMTQDKMKSIHSDDIATFKKQFTPGDYNKCFLVGNEYFSPLGFSALSGKNVIIAFLLDNKVNVNKKCQNQTPLELAELGKNPETIKLITARGGNRD
;
A
#
# COMPACT_ATOMS: atom_id res chain seq x y z
N MET A 1 -37.92 -42.51 5.39
CA MET A 1 -38.79 -41.88 6.41
C MET A 1 -38.17 -40.55 6.83
N LYS A 2 -39.00 -39.51 6.93
CA LYS A 2 -38.73 -38.12 7.36
C LYS A 2 -37.86 -38.11 8.64
N LYS A 3 -36.97 -37.14 8.88
CA LYS A 3 -37.34 -35.78 9.29
C LYS A 3 -36.27 -34.73 8.94
N ILE A 4 -36.75 -33.69 8.25
CA ILE A 4 -36.28 -32.30 8.29
C ILE A 4 -36.46 -31.79 9.74
N ILE A 5 -35.70 -30.76 10.13
CA ILE A 5 -35.72 -29.90 11.35
C ILE A 5 -34.31 -29.99 11.98
N SER A 6 -33.46 -28.96 11.95
CA SER A 6 -33.68 -27.75 12.74
C SER A 6 -32.78 -26.60 12.28
N THR A 7 -33.43 -25.57 11.78
CA THR A 7 -32.98 -24.17 11.79
C THR A 7 -32.66 -23.71 13.20
N ILE A 8 -31.39 -23.49 13.50
CA ILE A 8 -30.91 -22.55 14.55
C ILE A 8 -29.70 -21.86 13.91
N PHE A 9 -29.87 -20.77 13.16
CA PHE A 9 -29.86 -19.42 13.71
C PHE A 9 -28.90 -19.25 14.90
N LEU A 10 -27.60 -19.44 14.64
CA LEU A 10 -26.60 -18.65 15.36
C LEU A 10 -26.54 -17.27 14.69
N PHE A 11 -27.46 -16.42 15.16
CA PHE A 11 -27.20 -15.00 15.29
C PHE A 11 -25.90 -14.81 16.08
N GLY A 12 -25.02 -13.94 15.58
CA GLY A 12 -23.75 -13.61 16.20
C GLY A 12 -22.62 -13.98 15.25
N VAL A 13 -22.18 -13.09 14.36
CA VAL A 13 -21.61 -11.81 14.74
C VAL A 13 -22.02 -10.72 13.73
N LEU A 14 -23.03 -9.93 14.10
CA LEU A 14 -23.02 -8.50 13.78
C LEU A 14 -22.08 -7.84 14.79
N ALA A 15 -20.78 -7.88 14.48
CA ALA A 15 -19.75 -7.00 14.96
C ALA A 15 -18.71 -6.96 13.83
N SER A 16 -18.19 -5.85 13.38
CA SER A 16 -18.34 -4.46 13.75
C SER A 16 -17.31 -3.79 12.86
N ALA A 17 -17.73 -2.86 12.01
CA ALA A 17 -16.85 -2.12 11.10
C ALA A 17 -16.17 -3.05 10.05
N ASN A 18 -15.99 -2.67 8.80
CA ASN A 18 -14.97 -1.70 8.40
C ASN A 18 -13.78 -1.53 9.35
N MET A 19 -13.38 -2.57 10.11
CA MET A 19 -12.04 -2.68 10.64
C MET A 19 -11.11 -2.89 9.44
N LEU A 20 -10.86 -1.83 8.68
CA LEU A 20 -9.52 -1.59 8.16
C LEU A 20 -8.64 -1.48 9.40
N SER A 21 -8.28 -2.63 9.99
CA SER A 21 -7.07 -2.72 10.78
C SER A 21 -5.99 -2.28 9.82
N ALA A 22 -5.60 -1.02 9.93
CA ALA A 22 -4.64 -0.43 9.05
C ALA A 22 -3.35 -1.20 9.32
N GLN A 23 -2.98 -2.07 8.37
CA GLN A 23 -1.91 -3.02 8.57
C GLN A 23 -0.63 -2.23 8.83
N ARG A 24 0.12 -2.58 9.87
CA ARG A 24 1.42 -1.95 10.09
C ARG A 24 2.36 -2.34 8.96
N MET A 25 3.16 -1.38 8.50
CA MET A 25 4.30 -1.70 7.65
C MET A 25 5.33 -2.39 8.54
N THR A 26 5.44 -3.72 8.41
CA THR A 26 6.40 -4.48 9.21
C THR A 26 7.83 -4.08 8.88
N GLN A 27 8.77 -4.37 9.78
CA GLN A 27 10.20 -4.13 9.51
C GLN A 27 10.66 -4.84 8.23
N ASP A 28 10.16 -6.06 7.97
CA ASP A 28 10.53 -6.81 6.77
C ASP A 28 9.95 -6.19 5.50
N LYS A 29 8.71 -5.68 5.54
CA LYS A 29 8.14 -4.88 4.44
C LYS A 29 8.98 -3.64 4.17
N MET A 30 9.35 -2.86 5.20
CA MET A 30 10.22 -1.69 5.05
C MET A 30 11.59 -2.05 4.48
N LYS A 31 12.25 -3.07 5.02
CA LYS A 31 13.54 -3.58 4.52
C LYS A 31 13.45 -4.02 3.06
N SER A 32 12.36 -4.69 2.69
CA SER A 32 12.15 -5.11 1.29
C SER A 32 12.03 -3.94 0.34
N ILE A 33 11.39 -2.83 0.75
CA ILE A 33 11.35 -1.60 -0.05
C ILE A 33 12.74 -0.95 -0.10
N HIS A 34 13.44 -0.83 1.03
CA HIS A 34 14.76 -0.20 1.06
C HIS A 34 15.82 -0.94 0.23
N SER A 35 15.66 -2.26 0.04
CA SER A 35 16.52 -3.07 -0.83
C SER A 35 16.44 -2.67 -2.30
N ASP A 36 15.35 -2.02 -2.73
CA ASP A 36 15.03 -1.71 -4.12
C ASP A 36 15.09 -2.92 -5.08
N ASP A 37 14.92 -4.14 -4.53
CA ASP A 37 14.92 -5.40 -5.28
C ASP A 37 13.50 -5.98 -5.37
N ILE A 38 13.04 -6.23 -6.60
CA ILE A 38 11.67 -6.70 -6.88
C ILE A 38 11.43 -8.09 -6.29
N ALA A 39 12.43 -8.98 -6.31
CA ALA A 39 12.28 -10.33 -5.76
C ALA A 39 12.06 -10.28 -4.24
N THR A 40 12.82 -9.43 -3.54
CA THR A 40 12.69 -9.21 -2.09
C THR A 40 11.36 -8.52 -1.76
N PHE A 41 10.96 -7.51 -2.54
CA PHE A 41 9.66 -6.85 -2.40
C PHE A 41 8.49 -7.85 -2.49
N LYS A 42 8.50 -8.72 -3.51
CA LYS A 42 7.44 -9.73 -3.72
C LYS A 42 7.32 -10.77 -2.61
N LYS A 43 8.37 -11.00 -1.82
CA LYS A 43 8.28 -11.87 -0.62
C LYS A 43 7.38 -11.27 0.46
N GLN A 44 7.22 -9.95 0.48
CA GLN A 44 6.53 -9.21 1.54
C GLN A 44 5.22 -8.53 1.08
N PHE A 45 5.01 -8.41 -0.23
CA PHE A 45 3.84 -7.77 -0.82
C PHE A 45 3.22 -8.61 -1.94
N THR A 46 1.92 -8.80 -1.84
CA THR A 46 1.08 -9.37 -2.90
C THR A 46 0.45 -8.26 -3.73
N PRO A 47 -0.03 -8.53 -4.97
CA PRO A 47 -0.68 -7.49 -5.78
C PRO A 47 -1.84 -6.78 -5.09
N GLY A 48 -2.60 -7.48 -4.23
CA GLY A 48 -3.68 -6.89 -3.43
C GLY A 48 -3.20 -5.86 -2.40
N ASP A 49 -1.90 -5.82 -2.09
CA ASP A 49 -1.30 -4.88 -1.15
C ASP A 49 -0.86 -3.57 -1.79
N TYR A 50 -0.68 -3.52 -3.11
CA TYR A 50 0.05 -2.41 -3.77
C TYR A 50 -0.65 -1.05 -3.65
N ASN A 51 -1.98 -1.04 -3.46
CA ASN A 51 -2.79 0.16 -3.22
C ASN A 51 -3.23 0.33 -1.75
N LYS A 52 -2.82 -0.55 -0.84
CA LYS A 52 -3.17 -0.45 0.59
C LYS A 52 -2.35 0.65 1.28
N CYS A 53 -2.89 1.19 2.37
CA CYS A 53 -2.18 2.09 3.26
C CYS A 53 -1.69 1.32 4.48
N PHE A 54 -0.41 1.51 4.83
CA PHE A 54 0.24 0.85 5.94
C PHE A 54 0.76 1.87 6.96
N LEU A 55 0.59 1.59 8.25
CA LEU A 55 1.07 2.46 9.33
C LEU A 55 2.59 2.33 9.49
N VAL A 56 3.31 3.45 9.43
CA VAL A 56 4.73 3.60 9.79
C VAL A 56 4.82 4.72 10.83
N GLY A 57 5.17 4.38 12.07
CA GLY A 57 5.08 5.34 13.17
C GLY A 57 3.64 5.81 13.37
N ASN A 58 3.39 7.10 13.13
CA ASN A 58 2.06 7.74 13.22
C ASN A 58 1.49 8.14 11.84
N GLU A 59 2.17 7.77 10.77
CA GLU A 59 1.82 8.14 9.39
C GLU A 59 1.45 6.91 8.57
N TYR A 60 0.61 7.11 7.54
CA TYR A 60 0.22 6.05 6.63
C TYR A 60 0.84 6.24 5.26
N PHE A 61 1.42 5.17 4.73
CA PHE A 61 2.01 5.17 3.40
C PHE A 61 1.44 4.03 2.55
N SER A 62 1.24 4.31 1.26
CA SER A 62 1.13 3.23 0.29
C SER A 62 2.52 2.66 0.01
N PRO A 63 2.65 1.42 -0.53
CA PRO A 63 3.93 0.93 -1.02
C PRO A 63 4.59 1.90 -1.99
N LEU A 64 3.82 2.53 -2.88
CA LEU A 64 4.32 3.55 -3.80
C LEU A 64 4.79 4.80 -3.05
N GLY A 65 4.00 5.31 -2.10
CA GLY A 65 4.35 6.51 -1.31
C GLY A 65 5.62 6.34 -0.47
N PHE A 66 5.76 5.21 0.24
CA PHE A 66 6.97 4.93 1.03
C PHE A 66 8.21 4.76 0.14
N SER A 67 8.05 4.10 -1.02
CA SER A 67 9.11 3.97 -2.03
C SER A 67 9.50 5.33 -2.61
N ALA A 68 8.52 6.21 -2.85
CA ALA A 68 8.71 7.57 -3.34
C ALA A 68 9.51 8.42 -2.35
N LEU A 69 9.10 8.44 -1.08
CA LEU A 69 9.83 9.11 0.00
C LEU A 69 11.28 8.62 0.12
N SER A 70 11.49 7.32 -0.12
CA SER A 70 12.80 6.66 0.01
C SER A 70 13.64 6.68 -1.27
N GLY A 71 13.12 7.20 -2.39
CA GLY A 71 13.80 7.23 -3.69
C GLY A 71 14.10 5.85 -4.30
N LYS A 72 13.20 4.87 -4.13
CA LYS A 72 13.38 3.46 -4.57
C LYS A 72 12.82 3.25 -5.97
N ASN A 73 13.56 3.74 -6.96
CA ASN A 73 13.09 3.90 -8.34
C ASN A 73 12.80 2.57 -9.04
N VAL A 74 13.48 1.47 -8.70
CA VAL A 74 13.20 0.15 -9.28
C VAL A 74 11.81 -0.34 -8.83
N ILE A 75 11.53 -0.25 -7.54
CA ILE A 75 10.22 -0.63 -6.99
C ILE A 75 9.12 0.33 -7.45
N ILE A 76 9.40 1.64 -7.55
CA ILE A 76 8.44 2.62 -8.07
C ILE A 76 8.04 2.26 -9.50
N ALA A 77 9.01 2.02 -10.39
CA ALA A 77 8.74 1.62 -11.77
C ALA A 77 7.90 0.34 -11.83
N PHE A 78 8.29 -0.68 -11.06
CA PHE A 78 7.55 -1.94 -10.96
C PHE A 78 6.10 -1.74 -10.50
N LEU A 79 5.86 -0.95 -9.45
CA LEU A 79 4.50 -0.67 -8.95
C LEU A 79 3.65 0.06 -10.00
N LEU A 80 4.22 1.07 -10.66
CA LEU A 80 3.53 1.84 -11.70
C LEU A 80 3.22 0.98 -12.93
N ASP A 81 4.09 0.04 -13.30
CA ASP A 81 3.83 -0.94 -14.36
C ASP A 81 2.68 -1.89 -13.98
N ASN A 82 2.49 -2.16 -12.68
CA ASN A 82 1.38 -2.93 -12.13
C ASN A 82 0.10 -2.09 -11.89
N LYS A 83 -0.01 -0.91 -12.51
CA LYS A 83 -1.23 -0.10 -12.56
C LYS A 83 -1.80 0.27 -11.18
N VAL A 84 -0.91 0.50 -10.21
CA VAL A 84 -1.31 1.12 -8.94
C VAL A 84 -1.89 2.51 -9.19
N ASN A 85 -2.73 2.98 -8.28
CA ASN A 85 -3.17 4.37 -8.30
C ASN A 85 -1.97 5.27 -7.95
N VAL A 86 -1.41 5.93 -8.96
CA VAL A 86 -0.26 6.83 -8.84
C VAL A 86 -0.51 7.99 -7.85
N ASN A 87 -1.77 8.37 -7.65
CA ASN A 87 -2.20 9.43 -6.73
C ASN A 87 -2.87 8.86 -5.46
N LYS A 88 -2.58 7.59 -5.09
CA LYS A 88 -3.15 7.00 -3.88
C LYS A 88 -2.68 7.75 -2.63
N LYS A 89 -3.55 8.61 -2.12
CA LYS A 89 -3.39 9.27 -0.83
C LYS A 89 -3.52 8.25 0.30
N CYS A 90 -2.53 8.26 1.18
CA CYS A 90 -2.61 7.67 2.50
C CYS A 90 -2.48 8.82 3.49
N GLN A 91 -3.48 8.96 4.37
CA GLN A 91 -3.77 10.24 5.05
C GLN A 91 -3.93 11.38 4.03
N ASN A 92 -3.00 12.34 4.02
CA ASN A 92 -3.14 13.60 3.30
C ASN A 92 -2.06 13.80 2.23
N GLN A 93 -1.22 12.80 1.97
CA GLN A 93 -0.09 12.94 1.04
C GLN A 93 -0.21 11.99 -0.15
N THR A 94 0.01 12.54 -1.33
CA THR A 94 0.23 11.81 -2.57
C THR A 94 1.64 11.22 -2.62
N PRO A 95 1.88 10.19 -3.43
CA PRO A 95 3.24 9.72 -3.71
C PRO A 95 4.15 10.81 -4.30
N LEU A 96 3.63 11.80 -5.04
CA LEU A 96 4.44 12.90 -5.56
C LEU A 96 4.91 13.83 -4.43
N GLU A 97 4.03 14.24 -3.52
CA GLU A 97 4.42 15.06 -2.36
C GLU A 97 5.46 14.35 -1.49
N LEU A 98 5.34 13.03 -1.36
CA LEU A 98 6.33 12.21 -0.64
C LEU A 98 7.67 12.16 -1.37
N ALA A 99 7.70 12.06 -2.70
CA ALA A 99 8.93 12.16 -3.49
C ALA A 99 9.63 13.53 -3.32
N GLU A 100 8.84 14.60 -3.27
CA GLU A 100 9.34 15.96 -3.05
C GLU A 100 9.94 16.13 -1.65
N LEU A 101 9.31 15.55 -0.62
CA LEU A 101 9.87 15.49 0.73
C LEU A 101 11.18 14.69 0.80
N GLY A 102 11.25 13.59 0.06
CA GLY A 102 12.47 12.78 -0.09
C GLY A 102 13.59 13.47 -0.88
N LYS A 103 13.30 14.62 -1.52
CA LYS A 103 14.24 15.44 -2.31
C LYS A 103 15.00 14.65 -3.38
N ASN A 104 14.33 13.71 -4.05
CA ASN A 104 14.90 12.92 -5.14
C ASN A 104 14.31 13.35 -6.50
N PRO A 105 15.03 14.15 -7.32
CA PRO A 105 14.54 14.64 -8.60
C PRO A 105 14.19 13.55 -9.62
N GLU A 106 14.92 12.43 -9.62
CA GLU A 106 14.65 11.32 -10.52
C GLU A 106 13.31 10.66 -10.17
N THR A 107 13.06 10.45 -8.88
CA THR A 107 11.80 9.91 -8.36
C THR A 107 10.62 10.82 -8.68
N ILE A 108 10.78 12.14 -8.47
CA ILE A 108 9.78 13.15 -8.83
C ILE A 108 9.46 13.05 -10.34
N LYS A 109 10.49 13.07 -11.18
CA LYS A 109 10.33 12.97 -12.65
C LYS A 109 9.63 11.67 -13.05
N LEU A 110 10.00 10.54 -12.45
CA LEU A 110 9.41 9.23 -12.73
C LEU A 110 7.91 9.21 -12.40
N ILE A 111 7.53 9.70 -11.22
CA ILE A 111 6.13 9.73 -10.77
C ILE A 111 5.31 10.71 -11.62
N THR A 112 5.81 11.91 -11.88
CA THR A 112 5.14 12.90 -12.75
C THR A 112 4.95 12.37 -14.17
N ALA A 113 5.97 11.72 -14.75
CA ALA A 113 5.88 11.13 -16.08
C ALA A 113 4.82 10.01 -16.18
N ARG A 114 4.42 9.43 -15.05
CA ARG A 114 3.38 8.40 -14.95
C ARG A 114 2.04 8.96 -14.46
N GLY A 115 1.84 10.28 -14.50
CA GLY A 115 0.58 10.95 -14.16
C GLY A 115 0.42 11.29 -12.68
N GLY A 116 1.50 11.22 -11.90
CA GLY A 116 1.50 11.64 -10.50
C GLY A 116 1.32 13.15 -10.36
N ASN A 117 0.44 13.56 -9.46
CA ASN A 117 0.16 14.95 -9.13
C ASN A 117 -0.04 15.11 -7.60
N ARG A 118 -0.36 16.34 -7.16
CA ARG A 118 -0.60 16.67 -5.74
C ARG A 118 -2.09 16.63 -5.36
N ASP A 119 -2.98 16.36 -6.31
CA ASP A 119 -4.43 16.48 -6.17
C ASP A 119 -5.09 15.26 -5.50
#